data_AF-A0A2R9UG63-F1
#
_entry.id   AF-A0A2R9UG63-F1
#
_cell.length_a   1.000
_cell.length_b   1.000
_cell.length_c   1.000
_cell.angle_alpha   90.00
_cell.angle_beta   90.00
_cell.angle_gamma   90.00
#
_symmetry.space_group_name_H-M   'P 1'
#
loop_
_entity.id
_entity.type
_entity.pdbx_description
1 polymer ?
#
loop_
_entity_poly.entity_id
_entity_poly.type
_entity_poly.pdbx_seq_one_letter_code
_entity_poly.pdbx_strand_id
1 'polypeptide(L)'
;MDEALWALGRGTGVVGLVLFSLAVVGGIVVRSGAPLPGLGRFGAARLHRDIALLATVFIGIHLVSLLFDSYAQLDIVDFFVPFLAAYRPVWLGLGTLAIDLVLAVVVTALLRRRIGARVFRFVHRGTYLLWPLALAHAIGAGTDAGEPWFLATAAACAVAVAAAVGWRLVLRSRERRATGLVADVDRPRARAGVAS
;
A
#
# COMPACT_ATOMS: atom_id res chain seq x y z
N MET A 1 10.35 24.92 -19.19
CA MET A 1 9.14 24.35 -18.57
C MET A 1 9.39 22.89 -18.21
N ASP A 2 10.00 22.15 -19.12
CA ASP A 2 10.30 20.72 -19.00
C ASP A 2 11.16 20.37 -17.77
N GLU A 3 12.19 21.16 -17.46
CA GLU A 3 13.04 20.92 -16.28
C GLU A 3 12.26 21.03 -14.94
N ALA A 4 11.28 21.94 -14.88
CA ALA A 4 10.42 22.10 -13.71
C ALA A 4 9.42 20.93 -13.60
N LEU A 5 8.83 20.48 -14.71
CA LEU A 5 7.94 19.32 -14.75
C LEU A 5 8.68 18.03 -14.40
N TRP A 6 9.90 17.88 -14.89
CA TRP A 6 10.78 16.76 -14.56
C TRP A 6 11.15 16.73 -13.07
N ALA A 7 11.59 17.86 -12.52
CA ALA A 7 11.89 17.98 -11.09
C ALA A 7 10.64 17.72 -10.22
N LEU A 8 9.48 18.23 -10.65
CA LEU A 8 8.20 17.99 -9.99
C LEU A 8 7.82 16.50 -10.03
N GLY A 9 7.92 15.86 -11.20
CA GLY A 9 7.67 14.43 -11.38
C GLY A 9 8.56 13.57 -10.48
N ARG A 10 9.87 13.83 -10.46
CA ARG A 10 10.80 13.12 -9.58
C ARG A 10 10.45 13.30 -8.10
N GLY A 11 10.30 14.55 -7.65
CA GLY A 11 10.04 14.86 -6.24
C GLY A 11 8.71 14.27 -5.75
N THR A 12 7.66 14.40 -6.57
CA THR A 12 6.32 13.88 -6.24
C THR A 12 6.28 12.34 -6.26
N GLY A 13 7.09 11.69 -7.10
CA GLY A 13 7.24 10.23 -7.09
C GLY A 13 7.83 9.70 -5.77
N VAL A 14 8.92 10.31 -5.29
CA VAL A 14 9.55 9.93 -4.01
C VAL A 14 8.61 10.21 -2.83
N VAL A 15 8.00 11.40 -2.78
CA VAL A 15 7.05 11.74 -1.72
C VAL A 15 5.83 10.82 -1.77
N GLY A 16 5.35 10.48 -2.97
CA GLY A 16 4.29 9.51 -3.20
C GLY A 16 4.62 8.13 -2.62
N LEU A 17 5.83 7.62 -2.84
CA LEU A 17 6.30 6.34 -2.29
C LEU A 17 6.30 6.35 -0.74
N VAL A 18 6.80 7.43 -0.13
CA VAL A 18 6.83 7.58 1.33
C VAL A 18 5.41 7.64 1.90
N LEU A 19 4.56 8.53 1.36
CA LEU A 19 3.17 8.68 1.81
C LEU A 19 2.37 7.39 1.62
N PHE A 20 2.57 6.69 0.51
CA PHE A 20 1.89 5.43 0.26
C PHE A 20 2.33 4.34 1.24
N SER A 21 3.64 4.26 1.55
CA SER A 21 4.16 3.35 2.58
C SER A 21 3.57 3.65 3.96
N LEU A 22 3.50 4.95 4.33
CA LEU A 22 2.85 5.38 5.58
C LEU A 22 1.35 5.05 5.60
N ALA A 23 0.65 5.18 4.47
CA ALA A 23 -0.75 4.81 4.35
C ALA A 23 -0.95 3.30 4.59
N VAL A 24 -0.08 2.45 4.04
CA VAL A 24 -0.11 0.99 4.25
C VAL A 24 0.14 0.65 5.72
N VAL A 25 1.18 1.23 6.33
CA VAL A 25 1.48 1.03 7.76
C VAL A 25 0.30 1.49 8.62
N GLY A 26 -0.24 2.69 8.38
CA GLY A 26 -1.42 3.20 9.07
C GLY A 26 -2.64 2.29 8.93
N GLY A 27 -2.86 1.72 7.74
CA GLY A 27 -3.94 0.77 7.49
C GLY A 27 -3.78 -0.54 8.29
N ILE A 28 -2.55 -1.05 8.41
CA ILE A 28 -2.24 -2.22 9.24
C ILE A 28 -2.53 -1.94 10.72
N VAL A 29 -2.11 -0.77 11.20
CA VAL A 29 -2.32 -0.34 12.59
C VAL A 29 -3.81 -0.19 12.88
N VAL A 30 -4.55 0.57 12.07
CA VAL A 30 -6.00 0.78 12.23
C VAL A 30 -6.76 -0.55 12.24
N ARG A 31 -6.37 -1.49 11.36
CA ARG A 31 -7.00 -2.82 11.29
C ARG A 31 -6.65 -3.72 12.47
N SER A 32 -5.52 -3.50 13.14
CA SER A 32 -5.12 -4.30 14.30
C SER A 32 -5.99 -4.01 15.53
N GLY A 33 -6.61 -2.83 15.60
CA GLY A 33 -7.36 -2.39 16.78
C GLY A 33 -6.46 -2.07 17.98
N ALA A 34 -5.14 -2.17 17.84
CA ALA A 34 -4.20 -1.78 18.88
C ALA A 34 -4.27 -0.26 19.10
N PRO A 35 -4.33 0.21 20.36
CA PRO A 35 -4.28 1.62 20.65
C PRO A 35 -2.89 2.16 20.26
N LEU A 36 -2.86 3.23 19.46
CA LEU A 36 -1.63 3.97 19.23
C LEU A 36 -1.34 4.84 20.47
N PRO A 37 -0.10 4.90 20.96
CA PRO A 37 0.27 5.82 22.02
C PRO A 37 -0.10 7.26 21.61
N GLY A 38 -0.94 7.94 22.39
CA GLY A 38 -1.38 9.32 22.13
C GLY A 38 -2.49 9.48 21.08
N LEU A 39 -2.80 8.47 20.26
CA LEU A 39 -3.92 8.49 19.31
C LEU A 39 -4.91 7.35 19.59
N GLY A 40 -6.13 7.70 19.99
CA GLY A 40 -7.24 6.75 20.03
C GLY A 40 -7.57 6.18 18.64
N ARG A 41 -8.35 5.09 18.60
CA ARG A 41 -8.74 4.38 17.36
C ARG A 41 -9.28 5.30 16.24
N PHE A 42 -10.03 6.34 16.63
CA PHE A 42 -10.62 7.30 15.71
C PHE A 42 -9.56 8.23 15.11
N GLY A 43 -8.61 8.69 15.91
CA GLY A 43 -7.48 9.50 15.46
C GLY A 43 -6.61 8.73 14.48
N ALA A 44 -6.30 7.47 14.79
CA ALA A 44 -5.55 6.58 13.89
C ALA A 44 -6.25 6.39 12.53
N ALA A 45 -7.57 6.14 12.55
CA ALA A 45 -8.36 5.99 11.33
C ALA A 45 -8.43 7.28 10.50
N ARG A 46 -8.50 8.44 11.18
CA ARG A 46 -8.47 9.74 10.50
C ARG A 46 -7.12 10.01 9.87
N LEU A 47 -6.04 9.79 10.61
CA LEU A 47 -4.67 9.98 10.13
C LEU A 47 -4.37 9.09 8.91
N HIS A 48 -4.75 7.82 8.96
CA HIS A 48 -4.63 6.91 7.81
C HIS A 48 -5.36 7.46 6.58
N ARG A 49 -6.60 7.97 6.75
CA ARG A 49 -7.39 8.54 5.66
C ARG A 49 -6.71 9.77 5.07
N ASP A 50 -6.23 10.68 5.91
CA ASP A 50 -5.61 11.94 5.46
C ASP A 50 -4.28 11.65 4.73
N ILE A 51 -3.46 10.72 5.24
CA ILE A 51 -2.24 10.26 4.56
C ILE A 51 -2.56 9.57 3.24
N ALA A 52 -3.58 8.70 3.19
CA ALA A 52 -3.97 8.02 1.96
C ALA A 52 -4.48 9.00 0.88
N LEU A 53 -5.20 10.05 1.28
CA LEU A 53 -5.61 11.12 0.37
C LEU A 53 -4.41 11.89 -0.15
N LEU A 54 -3.47 12.28 0.71
CA LEU A 54 -2.24 12.95 0.29
C LEU A 54 -1.42 12.08 -0.66
N ALA A 55 -1.24 10.79 -0.36
CA ALA A 55 -0.57 9.84 -1.24
C ALA A 55 -1.22 9.81 -2.63
N THR A 56 -2.55 9.74 -2.69
CA THR A 56 -3.31 9.73 -3.95
C THR A 56 -3.10 11.03 -4.74
N VAL A 57 -3.10 12.19 -4.08
CA VAL A 57 -2.85 13.48 -4.73
C VAL A 57 -1.43 13.55 -5.29
N PHE A 58 -0.41 13.16 -4.52
CA PHE A 58 0.98 13.18 -4.99
C PHE A 58 1.22 12.20 -6.14
N ILE A 59 0.61 11.02 -6.11
CA ILE A 59 0.63 10.07 -7.24
C ILE A 59 -0.05 10.69 -8.47
N GLY A 60 -1.18 11.38 -8.30
CA GLY A 60 -1.85 12.09 -9.39
C GLY A 60 -0.99 13.20 -9.99
N ILE A 61 -0.29 13.98 -9.17
CA ILE A 61 0.63 15.02 -9.65
C ILE A 61 1.81 14.38 -10.38
N HIS A 62 2.39 13.30 -9.85
CA HIS A 62 3.47 12.55 -10.51
C HIS A 62 3.04 12.09 -11.91
N LEU A 63 1.85 11.49 -12.02
CA LEU A 63 1.27 11.02 -13.27
C LEU A 63 1.06 12.15 -14.28
N VAL A 64 0.44 13.25 -13.85
CA VAL A 64 0.18 14.42 -14.70
C VAL A 64 1.50 15.05 -15.17
N SER A 65 2.49 15.13 -14.28
CA SER A 65 3.82 15.68 -14.62
C SER A 65 4.49 14.85 -15.71
N LEU A 66 4.39 13.52 -15.65
CA LEU A 66 4.94 12.61 -16.65
C LEU A 66 4.20 12.69 -18.00
N LEU A 67 2.89 12.92 -18.00
CA LEU A 67 2.10 13.07 -19.24
C LEU A 67 2.49 14.33 -20.02
N PHE A 68 2.86 15.40 -19.30
CA PHE A 68 3.29 16.67 -19.90
C PHE A 68 4.81 16.77 -20.08
N ASP A 69 5.57 15.73 -19.70
CA ASP A 69 7.01 15.69 -19.89
C ASP A 69 7.35 15.13 -21.28
N SER A 70 7.81 16.02 -22.16
CA SER A 70 8.29 15.71 -23.51
C SER A 70 9.39 14.63 -23.54
N TYR A 71 10.17 14.49 -22.45
CA TYR A 71 11.24 13.51 -22.34
C TYR A 71 10.75 12.09 -22.06
N ALA A 72 9.52 11.93 -21.57
CA ALA A 72 8.99 10.62 -21.22
C ALA A 72 8.59 9.77 -22.44
N GLN A 73 8.34 10.40 -23.60
CA GLN A 73 7.92 9.74 -24.85
C GLN A 73 6.76 8.73 -24.65
N LEU A 74 5.84 9.02 -23.73
CA LEU A 74 4.73 8.13 -23.40
C LEU A 74 3.49 8.49 -24.21
N ASP A 75 2.90 7.48 -24.85
CA ASP A 75 1.59 7.61 -25.46
C ASP A 75 0.50 7.49 -24.39
N ILE A 76 -0.65 8.14 -24.59
CA ILE A 76 -1.80 8.06 -23.66
C ILE A 76 -2.22 6.59 -23.43
N VAL A 77 -1.99 5.72 -24.41
CA VAL A 77 -2.34 4.29 -24.36
C VAL A 77 -1.48 3.53 -23.32
N ASP A 78 -0.23 3.95 -23.10
CA ASP A 78 0.69 3.30 -22.15
C ASP A 78 0.23 3.44 -20.68
N PHE A 79 -0.66 4.40 -20.42
CA PHE A 79 -1.27 4.62 -19.11
C PHE A 79 -2.45 3.71 -18.80
N PHE A 80 -3.00 3.00 -19.80
CA PHE A 80 -4.14 2.10 -19.61
C PHE A 80 -3.82 0.65 -19.94
N VAL A 81 -2.75 0.40 -20.71
CA VAL A 81 -2.34 -0.94 -21.07
C VAL A 81 -0.91 -1.17 -20.58
N PRO A 82 -0.72 -2.00 -19.54
CA PRO A 82 0.61 -2.25 -19.02
C PRO A 82 1.48 -2.97 -20.06
N PHE A 83 2.77 -2.66 -20.06
CA PHE A 83 3.82 -3.28 -20.88
C PHE A 83 3.83 -2.93 -22.38
N LEU A 84 3.02 -1.97 -22.83
CA LEU A 84 3.06 -1.49 -24.23
C LEU A 84 4.15 -0.45 -24.51
N ALA A 85 4.67 0.22 -23.48
CA ALA A 85 5.64 1.28 -23.66
C ALA A 85 6.93 0.80 -24.33
N ALA A 86 7.39 1.52 -25.36
CA ALA A 86 8.62 1.19 -26.09
C ALA A 86 9.90 1.31 -25.23
N TYR A 87 9.87 2.19 -24.22
CA TYR A 87 10.98 2.43 -23.30
C TYR A 87 10.75 1.71 -21.97
N ARG A 88 11.65 0.80 -21.56
CA ARG A 88 11.58 0.04 -20.28
C ARG A 88 10.18 -0.53 -19.96
N PRO A 89 9.60 -1.36 -20.85
CA PRO A 89 8.21 -1.82 -20.79
C PRO A 89 7.83 -2.49 -19.46
N VAL A 90 8.73 -3.27 -18.87
CA VAL A 90 8.49 -3.95 -17.60
C VAL A 90 8.24 -2.96 -16.47
N TRP A 91 9.14 -1.98 -16.30
CA TRP A 91 9.06 -1.04 -15.18
C TRP A 91 7.91 -0.05 -15.35
N LEU A 92 7.68 0.45 -16.56
CA LEU A 92 6.52 1.30 -16.82
C LEU A 92 5.21 0.53 -16.68
N GLY A 93 5.13 -0.71 -17.16
CA GLY A 93 3.96 -1.57 -16.99
C GLY A 93 3.62 -1.85 -15.53
N LEU A 94 4.61 -1.98 -14.64
CA LEU A 94 4.38 -2.05 -13.19
C LEU A 94 3.78 -0.75 -12.63
N GLY A 95 4.20 0.41 -13.16
CA GLY A 95 3.64 1.71 -12.83
C GLY A 95 2.18 1.85 -13.29
N THR A 96 1.89 1.47 -14.54
CA THR A 96 0.53 1.42 -15.10
C THR A 96 -0.38 0.52 -14.27
N LEU A 97 0.05 -0.71 -14.00
CA LEU A 97 -0.69 -1.65 -13.17
C LEU A 97 -0.93 -1.09 -11.76
N ALA A 98 0.06 -0.40 -11.18
CA ALA A 98 -0.09 0.26 -9.90
C ALA A 98 -1.16 1.37 -9.95
N ILE A 99 -1.17 2.20 -10.99
CA ILE A 99 -2.17 3.25 -11.18
C ILE A 99 -3.57 2.66 -11.32
N ASP A 100 -3.75 1.59 -12.09
CA ASP A 100 -5.04 0.90 -12.25
C ASP A 100 -5.58 0.40 -10.91
N LEU A 101 -4.71 -0.18 -10.08
CA LEU A 101 -5.06 -0.62 -8.73
C LEU A 101 -5.39 0.56 -7.80
N VAL A 102 -4.64 1.66 -7.85
CA VAL A 102 -4.96 2.89 -7.09
C VAL A 102 -6.34 3.40 -7.48
N LEU A 103 -6.61 3.51 -8.79
CA LEU A 103 -7.89 3.98 -9.31
C LEU A 103 -9.04 3.08 -8.85
N ALA A 104 -8.88 1.77 -8.96
CA ALA A 104 -9.86 0.81 -8.46
C ALA A 104 -10.12 0.99 -6.95
N VAL A 105 -9.08 1.18 -6.14
CA VAL A 105 -9.21 1.40 -4.69
C VAL A 105 -9.91 2.72 -4.38
N VAL A 106 -9.57 3.81 -5.07
CA VAL A 106 -10.18 5.14 -4.88
C VAL A 106 -11.66 5.11 -5.29
N VAL A 107 -11.97 4.60 -6.48
CA VAL A 107 -13.35 4.48 -6.99
C VAL A 107 -14.19 3.63 -6.04
N THR A 108 -13.70 2.46 -5.63
CA THR A 108 -14.43 1.61 -4.69
C THR A 108 -14.56 2.23 -3.30
N ALA A 109 -13.62 3.05 -2.84
CA ALA A 109 -13.73 3.81 -1.60
C ALA A 109 -14.82 4.89 -1.66
N LEU A 110 -14.95 5.59 -2.78
CA LEU A 110 -16.01 6.57 -3.02
C LEU A 110 -17.39 5.90 -3.11
N LEU A 111 -17.45 4.75 -3.79
CA LEU A 111 -18.68 3.97 -3.95
C LEU A 111 -18.97 3.01 -2.79
N ARG A 112 -18.22 3.07 -1.68
CA ARG A 112 -18.32 2.08 -0.58
C ARG A 112 -19.74 1.86 -0.05
N ARG A 113 -20.60 2.90 -0.09
CA ARG A 113 -21.99 2.83 0.36
C ARG A 113 -22.91 2.08 -0.60
N ARG A 114 -22.52 1.94 -1.88
CA ARG A 114 -23.31 1.33 -2.95
C ARG A 114 -22.90 -0.12 -3.25
N ILE A 115 -21.60 -0.42 -3.22
CA ILE A 115 -21.05 -1.75 -3.61
C ILE A 115 -20.96 -2.77 -2.47
N GLY A 116 -21.28 -2.35 -1.24
CA GLY A 116 -21.24 -3.19 -0.05
C GLY A 116 -19.83 -3.45 0.50
N ALA A 117 -19.77 -3.79 1.79
CA ALA A 117 -18.51 -3.94 2.53
C ALA A 117 -17.66 -5.14 2.10
N ARG A 118 -18.22 -6.13 1.38
CA ARG A 118 -17.47 -7.30 0.88
C ARG A 118 -16.58 -6.91 -0.29
N VAL A 119 -17.14 -6.27 -1.32
CA VAL A 119 -16.42 -5.83 -2.52
C VAL A 119 -15.36 -4.79 -2.14
N PHE A 120 -15.73 -3.79 -1.35
CA PHE A 120 -14.78 -2.79 -0.87
C PHE A 120 -13.58 -3.43 -0.14
N ARG A 121 -13.81 -4.38 0.77
CA ARG A 121 -12.72 -5.06 1.47
C ARG A 121 -11.87 -5.94 0.56
N PHE A 122 -12.43 -6.51 -0.50
CA PHE A 122 -11.68 -7.30 -1.46
C PHE A 122 -10.73 -6.40 -2.26
N VAL A 123 -11.27 -5.35 -2.90
CA VAL A 123 -10.47 -4.41 -3.70
C VAL A 123 -9.43 -3.70 -2.83
N HIS A 124 -9.82 -3.26 -1.63
CA HIS A 124 -8.89 -2.59 -0.72
C HIS A 124 -7.75 -3.49 -0.24
N ARG A 125 -7.90 -4.84 -0.24
CA ARG A 125 -6.74 -5.74 0.01
C ARG A 125 -5.73 -5.73 -1.14
N GLY A 126 -6.14 -5.34 -2.34
CA GLY A 126 -5.22 -5.13 -3.47
C GLY A 126 -4.12 -4.11 -3.16
N THR A 127 -4.32 -3.22 -2.18
CA THR A 127 -3.27 -2.29 -1.71
C THR A 127 -1.99 -2.99 -1.22
N TYR A 128 -2.10 -4.23 -0.71
CA TYR A 128 -0.93 -5.02 -0.31
C TYR A 128 -0.10 -5.50 -1.52
N LEU A 129 -0.72 -5.68 -2.69
CA LEU A 129 -0.03 -5.99 -3.94
C LEU A 129 0.46 -4.72 -4.64
N LEU A 130 -0.31 -3.64 -4.52
CA LEU A 130 0.03 -2.34 -5.07
C LEU A 130 1.35 -1.79 -4.51
N TRP A 131 1.61 -1.96 -3.21
CA TRP A 131 2.85 -1.48 -2.57
C TRP A 131 4.15 -2.07 -3.17
N PRO A 132 4.33 -3.39 -3.28
CA PRO A 132 5.54 -3.94 -3.91
C PRO A 132 5.64 -3.59 -5.39
N LEU A 133 4.53 -3.46 -6.12
CA LEU A 133 4.54 -2.98 -7.51
C LEU A 133 5.08 -1.55 -7.61
N ALA A 134 4.60 -0.64 -6.76
CA ALA A 134 5.04 0.75 -6.71
C ALA A 134 6.53 0.86 -6.31
N LEU A 135 6.98 0.07 -5.33
CA LEU A 135 8.39 0.03 -4.93
C LEU A 135 9.29 -0.49 -6.06
N ALA A 136 8.89 -1.59 -6.71
CA ALA A 136 9.62 -2.14 -7.84
C ALA A 136 9.70 -1.12 -9.01
N HIS A 137 8.58 -0.49 -9.34
CA HIS A 137 8.54 0.60 -10.32
C HIS A 137 9.51 1.73 -9.95
N ALA A 138 9.48 2.21 -8.70
CA ALA A 138 10.35 3.30 -8.26
C ALA A 138 11.84 2.95 -8.38
N ILE A 139 12.23 1.70 -8.06
CA ILE A 139 13.62 1.24 -8.16
C ILE A 139 14.04 1.02 -9.62
N GLY A 140 13.17 0.57 -10.50
CA GLY A 140 13.56 0.23 -11.88
C GLY A 140 13.34 1.33 -12.92
N ALA A 141 12.40 2.25 -12.67
CA ALA A 141 12.10 3.38 -13.54
C ALA A 141 12.72 4.69 -13.04
N GLY A 142 13.00 4.82 -11.73
CA GLY A 142 13.54 6.04 -11.15
C GLY A 142 14.91 6.40 -11.70
N THR A 143 15.10 7.67 -12.08
CA THR A 143 16.42 8.19 -12.47
C THR A 143 17.44 8.12 -11.33
N ASP A 144 16.94 8.20 -10.08
CA ASP A 144 17.74 8.23 -8.87
C ASP A 144 17.92 6.82 -8.25
N ALA A 145 17.56 5.76 -8.98
CA ALA A 145 17.61 4.38 -8.49
C ALA A 145 19.02 3.92 -8.04
N GLY A 146 20.07 4.52 -8.60
CA GLY A 146 21.46 4.27 -8.20
C GLY A 146 21.94 5.13 -7.04
N GLU A 147 21.17 6.14 -6.63
CA GLU A 147 21.60 7.10 -5.63
C GLU A 147 21.43 6.56 -4.19
N PRO A 148 22.45 6.68 -3.32
CA PRO A 148 22.38 6.14 -1.96
C PRO A 148 21.22 6.68 -1.13
N TRP A 149 20.87 7.97 -1.29
CA TRP A 149 19.78 8.59 -0.55
C TRP A 149 18.42 8.00 -0.93
N PHE A 150 18.21 7.67 -2.20
CA PHE A 150 16.97 7.09 -2.69
C PHE A 150 16.86 5.64 -2.22
N LEU A 151 17.95 4.87 -2.33
CA LEU A 151 18.00 3.50 -1.83
C LEU A 151 17.77 3.43 -0.32
N ALA A 152 18.35 4.36 0.46
CA ALA A 152 18.09 4.46 1.89
C ALA A 152 16.62 4.76 2.20
N THR A 153 15.99 5.65 1.42
CA THR A 153 14.57 5.98 1.54
C THR A 153 13.68 4.78 1.21
N ALA A 154 13.96 4.10 0.11
CA ALA A 154 13.26 2.89 -0.32
C ALA A 154 13.41 1.76 0.71
N ALA A 155 14.62 1.55 1.23
CA ALA A 155 14.90 0.58 2.28
C ALA A 155 14.16 0.91 3.57
N ALA A 156 14.16 2.18 4.00
CA ALA A 156 13.41 2.61 5.19
C ALA A 156 11.90 2.36 5.03
N CYS A 157 11.33 2.66 3.85
CA CYS A 157 9.94 2.34 3.54
C CYS A 157 9.67 0.83 3.62
N ALA A 158 10.57 0.02 3.04
CA ALA A 158 10.44 -1.43 3.05
C ALA A 158 10.52 -2.03 4.46
N VAL A 159 11.47 -1.57 5.26
CA VAL A 159 11.62 -1.99 6.67
C VAL A 159 10.38 -1.60 7.47
N ALA A 160 9.86 -0.38 7.32
CA ALA A 160 8.68 0.06 8.03
C ALA A 160 7.44 -0.80 7.71
N VAL A 161 7.22 -1.10 6.43
CA VAL A 161 6.11 -1.96 5.99
C VAL A 161 6.31 -3.41 6.47
N ALA A 162 7.51 -3.97 6.31
CA ALA A 162 7.82 -5.32 6.76
C ALA A 162 7.65 -5.47 8.28
N ALA A 163 8.11 -4.50 9.06
CA ALA A 163 7.93 -4.48 10.51
C ALA A 163 6.45 -4.42 10.90
N ALA A 164 5.65 -3.58 10.23
CA ALA A 164 4.21 -3.50 10.47
C ALA A 164 3.48 -4.82 10.13
N VAL A 165 3.84 -5.45 9.01
CA VAL A 165 3.30 -6.77 8.62
C VAL A 165 3.69 -7.84 9.63
N GLY A 166 4.97 -7.92 9.99
CA GLY A 166 5.49 -8.86 10.99
C GLY A 166 4.79 -8.70 12.34
N TRP A 167 4.66 -7.46 12.82
CA TRP A 167 3.90 -7.14 14.02
C TRP A 167 2.47 -7.67 13.96
N ARG A 168 1.75 -7.44 12.85
CA ARG A 168 0.37 -7.92 12.70
C ARG A 168 0.28 -9.44 12.69
N LEU A 169 1.23 -10.13 12.06
CA LEU A 169 1.27 -11.59 12.04
C LEU A 169 1.49 -12.15 13.45
N VAL A 170 2.37 -11.54 14.25
CA VAL A 170 2.58 -11.90 15.65
C VAL A 170 1.31 -11.73 16.47
N LEU A 171 0.61 -10.59 16.33
CA LEU A 171 -0.67 -10.36 17.03
C LEU A 171 -1.71 -11.42 16.68
N ARG A 172 -1.88 -11.76 15.39
CA ARG A 172 -2.81 -12.82 14.96
C ARG A 172 -2.47 -14.19 15.53
N SER A 173 -1.18 -14.49 15.66
CA SER A 173 -0.72 -15.76 16.23
C SER A 173 -1.01 -15.83 17.72
N ARG A 174 -0.85 -14.73 18.45
CA ARG A 174 -1.22 -14.62 19.88
C ARG A 174 -2.72 -14.77 20.09
N GLU A 175 -3.54 -14.07 19.29
CA GLU A 175 -5.00 -14.17 19.30
C GLU A 175 -5.46 -15.63 19.10
N ARG A 176 -4.93 -16.32 18.08
CA ARG A 176 -5.28 -17.71 17.78
C ARG A 176 -4.87 -18.70 18.87
N ARG A 177 -3.70 -18.51 19.47
CA ARG A 177 -3.24 -19.36 20.59
C ARG A 177 -4.14 -19.19 21.82
N ALA A 178 -4.54 -17.96 22.14
CA ALA A 178 -5.46 -17.70 23.26
C ALA A 178 -6.82 -18.39 23.05
N THR A 179 -7.40 -18.28 21.84
CA THR A 179 -8.67 -18.97 21.53
C THR A 179 -8.53 -20.49 21.58
N GLY A 180 -7.40 -21.04 21.10
CA GLY A 180 -7.12 -22.48 21.17
C GLY A 180 -6.98 -23.00 22.59
N LEU A 181 -6.34 -22.22 23.49
CA LEU A 181 -6.22 -22.56 24.90
C LEU A 181 -7.57 -22.55 25.62
N VAL A 182 -8.40 -21.51 25.39
CA VAL A 182 -9.75 -21.44 25.97
C VAL A 182 -10.61 -22.61 25.49
N ALA A 183 -10.56 -22.94 24.19
CA ALA A 183 -11.29 -24.08 23.64
C ALA A 183 -10.83 -25.44 24.21
N ASP A 184 -9.56 -25.57 24.61
CA ASP A 184 -9.04 -26.77 25.26
C ASP A 184 -9.45 -26.87 26.74
N VAL A 185 -9.51 -25.74 27.45
CA VAL A 185 -10.04 -25.66 28.83
C VAL A 185 -11.53 -26.00 28.87
N ASP A 186 -12.30 -25.54 27.88
CA ASP A 186 -13.74 -25.80 27.77
C ASP A 186 -14.07 -27.19 27.20
N ARG A 187 -13.08 -28.02 26.82
CA ARG A 187 -13.36 -29.41 26.44
C ARG A 187 -13.89 -30.15 27.67
N PRO A 188 -15.13 -30.68 27.63
CA PRO A 188 -15.63 -31.52 28.70
C PRO A 188 -14.66 -32.68 28.91
N ARG A 189 -14.28 -32.95 30.16
CA ARG A 189 -13.49 -34.12 30.58
C ARG A 189 -14.28 -35.45 30.40
N ALA A 190 -15.01 -35.60 29.31
CA ALA A 190 -15.94 -36.69 29.03
C ALA A 190 -15.25 -38.03 28.72
N ARG A 191 -13.96 -38.20 29.04
CA ARG A 191 -13.21 -39.45 28.74
C ARG A 191 -12.41 -40.02 29.93
N ALA A 192 -12.56 -39.48 31.14
CA ALA A 192 -11.87 -40.03 32.31
C ALA A 192 -12.74 -40.99 33.17
N GLY A 193 -13.97 -41.31 32.75
CA GLY A 193 -14.93 -42.10 33.55
C GLY A 193 -15.43 -43.41 32.94
N VAL A 194 -14.88 -43.89 31.82
CA VAL A 194 -15.34 -45.14 31.17
C VAL A 194 -14.18 -46.10 30.99
N ALA A 195 -13.68 -46.65 32.10
CA ALA A 195 -12.91 -47.89 32.15
C ALA A 195 -12.75 -48.29 33.62
N SER A 196 -13.80 -48.88 34.20
CA SER A 196 -13.77 -49.68 35.43
C SER A 196 -14.49 -50.98 35.16
#